data_AF-A0A977L162-F1
#
_entry.id   AF-A0A977L162-F1
#
_cell.length_a   1.000
_cell.length_b   1.000
_cell.length_c   1.000
_cell.angle_alpha   90.00
_cell.angle_beta   90.00
_cell.angle_gamma   90.00
#
_symmetry.space_group_name_H-M   'P 1'
#
loop_
_entity.id
_entity.type
_entity.pdbx_description
1 polymer ?
#
loop_
_entity_poly.entity_id
_entity_poly.type
_entity_poly.pdbx_seq_one_letter_code
_entity_poly.pdbx_strand_id
1 'polypeptide(L)' 'MEACTSCGKCVDACPTGSIFHKGMTTAEEHKDSEKLEFLAAARDRQQWTR' A
#
# COMPACT_ATOMS: atom_id res chain seq x y z
N MET A 1 17.80 -3.60 12.61
CA MET A 1 16.35 -3.38 12.46
C MET A 1 16.02 -1.90 12.20
N GLU A 2 17.00 -1.10 11.77
CA GLU A 2 16.92 0.37 11.65
C GLU A 2 16.11 0.87 10.43
N ALA A 3 15.83 0.00 9.44
CA ALA A 3 15.17 0.41 8.19
C ALA A 3 13.66 0.63 8.34
N CYS A 4 13.03 0.06 9.38
CA CYS A 4 11.60 0.20 9.60
C CYS A 4 11.34 1.45 10.45
N THR A 5 10.66 2.43 9.86
CA THR A 5 10.20 3.64 10.57
C THR A 5 8.74 3.54 11.03
N SER A 6 8.14 2.35 10.94
CA SER A 6 6.72 2.12 11.25
C SER A 6 5.73 2.99 10.45
N CYS A 7 6.13 3.45 9.26
CA CYS A 7 5.32 4.34 8.44
C CYS A 7 4.14 3.67 7.71
N GLY A 8 3.99 2.35 7.77
CA GLY A 8 2.84 1.63 7.18
C GLY A 8 2.86 1.41 5.67
N LYS A 9 3.76 2.07 4.92
CA LYS A 9 3.80 1.98 3.44
C LYS A 9 3.94 0.57 2.88
N CYS A 10 4.56 -0.35 3.62
CA CYS A 10 4.67 -1.76 3.22
C CYS A 10 3.33 -2.51 3.31
N VAL A 11 2.45 -2.13 4.24
CA VAL A 11 1.08 -2.66 4.36
C VAL A 11 0.24 -2.18 3.18
N ASP A 12 0.29 -0.87 2.90
CA ASP A 12 -0.46 -0.23 1.81
C ASP A 12 -0.07 -0.79 0.44
N ALA A 13 1.22 -0.94 0.19
CA ALA A 13 1.73 -1.38 -1.11
C ALA A 13 1.66 -2.90 -1.35
N CYS A 14 1.34 -3.70 -0.33
CA CYS A 14 1.34 -5.16 -0.45
C CYS A 14 0.10 -5.61 -1.26
N PRO A 15 0.21 -6.12 -2.49
CA PRO A 15 -0.96 -6.43 -3.30
C PRO A 15 -1.75 -7.65 -2.78
N THR A 16 -1.07 -8.57 -2.08
CA THR A 16 -1.64 -9.84 -1.61
C THR A 16 -2.23 -9.78 -0.21
N GLY A 17 -2.05 -8.67 0.53
CA GLY A 17 -2.47 -8.60 1.93
C GLY A 17 -1.62 -9.42 2.90
N SER A 18 -0.45 -9.90 2.48
CA SER A 18 0.44 -10.70 3.33
C SER A 18 1.05 -9.90 4.50
N ILE A 19 1.05 -8.58 4.43
CA ILE A 19 1.47 -7.66 5.48
C ILE A 19 0.26 -6.82 5.90
N PHE A 20 -0.03 -6.80 7.19
CA PHE A 20 -1.16 -6.09 7.79
C PHE A 20 -0.79 -5.54 9.17
N HIS A 21 -1.56 -4.58 9.67
CA HIS A 21 -1.34 -4.02 10.99
C HIS A 21 -1.67 -5.03 12.09
N LYS A 22 -0.86 -5.03 13.16
CA LYS A 22 -1.09 -5.91 14.31
C LYS A 22 -2.46 -5.61 14.93
N GLY A 23 -3.27 -6.66 15.09
CA GLY A 23 -4.63 -6.55 15.61
C GLY A 23 -5.72 -6.42 14.53
N MET A 24 -5.33 -6.38 13.26
CA MET A 24 -6.23 -6.56 12.12
C MET A 24 -6.01 -7.94 11.49
N THR A 25 -7.05 -8.50 10.89
CA THR A 25 -6.98 -9.70 10.05
C THR A 25 -6.98 -9.32 8.57
N THR A 26 -6.48 -10.20 7.72
CA THR A 26 -6.54 -10.03 6.26
C THR A 26 -7.96 -9.94 5.71
N ALA A 27 -8.97 -10.39 6.47
CA ALA A 27 -10.38 -10.31 6.08
C ALA A 27 -10.99 -8.91 6.33
N GLU A 28 -10.42 -8.14 7.25
CA GLU A 28 -10.91 -6.80 7.62
C GLU A 28 -10.27 -5.68 6.78
N GLU A 29 -9.23 -6.02 6.03
CA GLU A 29 -8.43 -5.07 5.28
C GLU A 29 -9.00 -4.95 3.85
N HIS A 30 -9.48 -3.74 3.52
CA HIS A 30 -10.14 -3.44 2.25
C HIS A 30 -9.10 -2.80 1.32
N LYS A 31 -8.40 -3.61 0.53
CA LYS A 31 -7.45 -3.09 -0.48
C LYS A 31 -8.20 -2.38 -1.58
N ASP A 32 -7.97 -1.07 -1.66
CA ASP A 32 -8.43 -0.25 -2.76
C ASP A 32 -7.51 -0.50 -3.97
N SER A 33 -7.78 -1.60 -4.68
CA SER A 33 -7.03 -2.02 -5.87
C SER A 33 -7.04 -0.94 -6.95
N GLU A 34 -8.15 -0.20 -7.08
CA GLU A 34 -8.29 0.91 -8.05
C GLU A 34 -7.30 2.03 -7.76
N LYS A 35 -7.14 2.40 -6.48
CA LYS A 35 -6.12 3.37 -6.05
C LYS A 35 -4.70 2.90 -6.34
N LEU A 36 -4.39 1.61 -6.16
CA LEU A 36 -3.08 1.06 -6.47
C LEU A 36 -2.79 1.10 -7.98
N GLU A 37 -3.77 0.75 -8.81
CA GLU A 37 -3.68 0.86 -10.27
C GLU A 37 -3.48 2.31 -10.72
N PHE A 38 -4.22 3.25 -10.13
CA PHE A 38 -4.05 4.69 -10.39
C PHE A 38 -2.63 5.16 -10.05
N LEU A 39 -2.11 4.80 -8.87
CA LEU A 39 -0.75 5.16 -8.45
C LEU A 39 0.32 4.54 -9.35
N ALA A 40 0.11 3.31 -9.82
CA ALA A 40 1.00 2.65 -10.77
C ALA A 40 1.00 3.36 -12.13
N ALA A 41 -0.17 3.70 -12.65
CA ALA A 41 -0.33 4.44 -13.90
C ALA A 41 0.24 5.88 -13.81
N ALA A 42 0.04 6.56 -12.67
CA ALA A 42 0.58 7.90 -12.42
C ALA A 42 2.12 7.90 -12.33
N ARG A 43 2.71 6.85 -11.73
CA ARG A 43 4.16 6.63 -11.72
C ARG A 43 4.72 6.50 -13.13
N ASP A 44 4.14 5.62 -13.94
CA ASP A 44 4.58 5.35 -15.32
C ASP A 44 4.55 6.63 -16.17
N ARG A 45 3.47 7.41 -16.04
CA ARG A 45 3.27 8.63 -16.82
C ARG A 45 3.93 9.87 -16.24
N GLN A 46 4.62 9.75 -15.09
CA GLN A 46 5.14 10.87 -14.28
C GLN A 46 4.10 11.97 -13.98
N GLN A 47 2.82 11.59 -13.88
CA GLN A 47 1.70 12.50 -13.63
C GLN A 47 1.38 12.57 -12.14
N TRP A 48 2.36 12.97 -11.33
CA TRP A 48 2.12 13.28 -9.93
C TRP A 48 1.54 14.68 -9.88
N THR A 49 0.23 14.80 -10.06
CA THR A 49 -0.47 16.09 -9.94
C THR A 49 -0.19 16.64 -8.54
N ARG A 50 0.46 17.81 -8.51
CA ARG A 50 0.80 18.55 -7.29
C ARG A 50 -0.45 19.13 -6.63
#